data_AF-A0A2T5I8A1-F1
#
_entry.id   AF-A0A2T5I8A1-F1
#
_cell.length_a   1.000
_cell.length_b   1.000
_cell.length_c   1.000
_cell.angle_alpha   90.00
_cell.angle_beta   90.00
_cell.angle_gamma   90.00
#
_symmetry.space_group_name_H-M   'P 1'
#
loop_
_entity.id
_entity.type
_entity.pdbx_description
1 polymer ?
#
loop_
_entity_poly.entity_id
_entity_poly.type
_entity_poly.pdbx_seq_one_letter_code
_entity_poly.pdbx_strand_id
1 'polypeptide(L)' 'MTLKNLLIQIIIRFVFAILFISLAVDAVNTAGWGFMAIISVLFATSDVVKGVRMFNAYLKIKDSIDKN' A
#
# COMPACT_ATOMS: atom_id res chain seq x y z
N MET A 1 -0.56 -10.28 -17.65
CA MET A 1 -0.94 -9.95 -16.26
C MET A 1 -2.46 -9.99 -16.17
N THR A 2 -3.06 -10.83 -15.33
CA THR A 2 -4.54 -10.93 -15.23
C THR A 2 -5.10 -9.89 -14.27
N LEU A 3 -6.37 -9.51 -14.45
CA LEU A 3 -7.07 -8.56 -13.57
C LEU A 3 -7.06 -9.03 -12.10
N LYS A 4 -7.16 -10.36 -11.88
CA LYS A 4 -7.04 -11.00 -10.57
C LYS A 4 -5.64 -10.80 -9.95
N ASN A 5 -4.57 -10.97 -10.73
CA ASN A 5 -3.21 -10.75 -10.25
C ASN A 5 -2.97 -9.29 -9.86
N LEU A 6 -3.58 -8.33 -10.57
CA LEU A 6 -3.49 -6.92 -10.22
C LEU A 6 -4.20 -6.61 -8.89
N LEU A 7 -5.40 -7.18 -8.68
CA LEU A 7 -6.11 -7.07 -7.40
C LEU A 7 -5.30 -7.64 -6.22
N ILE A 8 -4.71 -8.83 -6.40
CA ILE A 8 -3.86 -9.46 -5.38
C ILE A 8 -2.67 -8.55 -5.04
N GLN A 9 -2.02 -7.95 -6.03
CA GLN A 9 -0.92 -7.01 -5.79
C GLN A 9 -1.36 -5.76 -5.01
N ILE A 10 -2.55 -5.22 -5.30
CA ILE A 10 -3.10 -4.08 -4.55
C ILE A 10 -3.30 -4.47 -3.08
N ILE A 11 -3.93 -5.63 -2.83
CA ILE A 11 -4.18 -6.12 -1.47
C ILE A 11 -2.86 -6.30 -0.71
N ILE A 12 -1.87 -6.96 -1.32
CA ILE A 12 -0.56 -7.18 -0.70
C ILE A 12 0.09 -5.85 -0.30
N ARG A 13 0.00 -4.81 -1.14
CA ARG A 13 0.54 -3.48 -0.80
C ARG A 13 -0.14 -2.87 0.42
N PHE A 14 -1.47 -2.98 0.53
CA PHE A 14 -2.18 -2.48 1.71
C PHE A 14 -1.84 -3.28 2.97
N VAL A 15 -1.64 -4.60 2.86
CA VAL A 15 -1.16 -5.43 3.97
C VAL A 15 0.23 -4.97 4.44
N PHE A 16 1.16 -4.72 3.51
CA PHE A 16 2.48 -4.18 3.86
C PHE A 16 2.40 -2.78 4.45
N ALA A 17 1.53 -1.91 3.95
CA ALA A 17 1.31 -0.60 4.53
C ALA A 17 0.87 -0.68 6.00
N ILE A 18 -0.08 -1.58 6.32
CA ILE A 18 -0.53 -1.81 7.69
C ILE A 18 0.65 -2.32 8.55
N LEU A 19 1.42 -3.28 8.05
CA LEU A 19 2.59 -3.82 8.74
C LEU A 19 3.61 -2.71 9.07
N PHE A 20 3.94 -1.85 8.09
CA PHE A 20 4.86 -0.74 8.31
C PHE A 20 4.32 0.33 9.25
N ILE A 21 3.00 0.57 9.27
CA ILE A 21 2.38 1.45 10.26
C ILE A 21 2.53 0.87 11.67
N SER A 22 2.29 -0.43 11.87
CA SER A 22 2.49 -1.08 13.16
C SER A 22 3.94 -0.97 13.63
N LEU A 23 4.90 -1.22 12.73
CA LEU A 23 6.33 -1.04 13.03
C LEU A 23 6.68 0.41 13.39
N ALA A 24 6.09 1.39 12.69
CA ALA A 24 6.28 2.79 13.01
C ALA A 24 5.75 3.13 14.40
N VAL A 25 4.55 2.66 14.74
CA VAL A 25 3.93 2.86 16.06
C VAL A 25 4.79 2.26 17.17
N ASP A 26 5.24 1.01 17.01
CA ASP A 26 6.10 0.35 17.99
C ASP A 26 7.45 1.06 18.14
N ALA A 27 8.04 1.51 17.03
CA ALA A 27 9.29 2.28 17.05
C ALA A 27 9.13 3.62 17.80
N VAL A 28 8.02 4.34 17.57
CA VAL A 28 7.71 5.59 18.27
C VAL A 28 7.49 5.34 19.76
N ASN A 29 6.76 4.29 20.12
CA ASN A 29 6.48 3.97 21.52
C ASN A 29 7.73 3.54 22.30
N THR A 30 8.68 2.88 21.65
CA THR A 30 9.87 2.32 22.32
C THR A 30 11.04 3.31 22.36
N ALA A 31 11.26 4.05 21.26
CA ALA A 31 12.46 4.86 21.07
C ALA A 31 12.16 6.30 20.58
N GLY A 32 10.89 6.68 20.45
CA GLY A 32 10.47 7.98 19.91
C GLY A 32 10.64 8.09 18.39
N TRP A 33 10.68 9.33 17.89
CA TRP A 33 10.80 9.64 16.45
C TRP A 33 12.22 9.44 15.92
N GLY A 34 12.74 8.22 16.02
CA GLY A 34 14.03 7.82 15.47
C GLY A 34 13.98 7.47 13.97
N PHE A 35 15.15 7.13 13.43
CA PHE A 35 15.33 6.72 12.04
C PHE A 35 14.35 5.60 11.60
N MET A 36 14.16 4.58 12.45
CA MET A 36 13.28 3.44 12.12
C MET A 36 11.80 3.83 12.02
N ALA A 37 11.33 4.73 12.88
CA ALA A 37 9.97 5.26 12.81
C ALA A 37 9.75 6.03 11.50
N ILE A 38 10.68 6.93 11.15
CA ILE A 38 10.59 7.74 9.93
C ILE A 38 10.58 6.87 8.67
N ILE A 39 11.49 5.90 8.58
CA ILE A 39 11.55 4.97 7.45
C ILE A 39 10.27 4.13 7.33
N SER A 40 9.77 3.64 8.46
CA SER A 40 8.54 2.82 8.45
C SER A 40 7.34 3.63 7.96
N VAL A 41 7.22 4.91 8.37
CA VAL A 41 6.19 5.83 7.84
C VAL A 41 6.38 6.10 6.34
N LEU A 42 7.62 6.29 5.88
CA LEU A 42 7.90 6.50 4.46
C LEU A 42 7.51 5.29 3.59
N PHE A 43 7.85 4.08 4.04
CA PHE A 43 7.46 2.85 3.35
C PHE A 43 5.95 2.67 3.35
N ALA A 44 5.30 2.83 4.51
CA ALA A 44 3.85 2.79 4.62
C ALA A 44 3.18 3.77 3.64
N THR A 45 3.63 5.02 3.61
CA THR A 45 3.08 6.05 2.71
C THR A 45 3.30 5.69 1.24
N SER A 46 4.49 5.22 0.88
CA SER A 46 4.79 4.76 -0.48
C SER A 46 3.86 3.62 -0.90
N ASP A 47 3.63 2.63 -0.05
CA ASP A 47 2.79 1.48 -0.37
C ASP A 47 1.31 1.85 -0.46
N VAL A 48 0.81 2.75 0.39
CA VAL A 48 -0.54 3.31 0.26
C VAL A 48 -0.70 4.04 -1.07
N VAL A 49 0.22 4.96 -1.41
CA VAL A 49 0.13 5.75 -2.65
C VAL A 49 0.17 4.84 -3.88
N LYS A 50 1.08 3.85 -3.90
CA LYS A 50 1.18 2.87 -5.00
C LYS A 50 -0.06 1.99 -5.06
N GLY A 51 -0.59 1.54 -3.92
CA GLY A 51 -1.82 0.76 -3.83
C GLY A 51 -3.03 1.51 -4.39
N VAL A 52 -3.21 2.78 -3.99
CA VAL A 52 -4.30 3.64 -4.50
C VAL A 52 -4.18 3.88 -6.00
N ARG A 53 -2.98 4.17 -6.52
CA ARG A 53 -2.77 4.34 -7.97
C ARG A 53 -3.09 3.07 -8.74
N MET A 54 -2.66 1.91 -8.25
CA MET A 54 -2.98 0.62 -8.87
C MET A 54 -4.47 0.31 -8.80
N PHE A 55 -5.14 0.67 -7.70
CA PHE A 55 -6.60 0.51 -7.56
C PHE A 55 -7.37 1.38 -8.55
N ASN A 56 -6.97 2.64 -8.74
CA ASN A 56 -7.56 3.50 -9.76
C ASN A 56 -7.34 2.94 -11.18
N ALA A 57 -6.17 2.38 -11.45
CA ALA A 57 -5.90 1.69 -12.71
C ALA A 57 -6.78 0.43 -12.88
N TYR A 58 -6.99 -0.34 -11.81
CA TYR A 58 -7.88 -1.50 -11.79
C TYR A 58 -9.31 -1.11 -12.21
N LEU A 59 -9.87 -0.06 -11.61
CA LEU A 59 -11.22 0.42 -11.91
C LEU A 59 -11.33 0.86 -13.37
N LYS A 60 -10.39 1.66 -13.88
CA LYS A 60 -10.37 2.08 -15.29
C LYS A 60 -10.32 0.91 -16.26
N ILE A 61 -9.51 -0.11 -15.97
CA ILE A 61 -9.41 -1.31 -16.82
C ILE A 61 -10.71 -2.11 -16.76
N LYS A 62 -11.28 -2.29 -15.57
CA LYS A 62 -12.56 -2.99 -15.39
C LYS A 62 -13.69 -2.31 -16.17
N ASP A 63 -13.82 -0.99 -16.04
CA ASP A 63 -14.83 -0.20 -16.77
C ASP A 63 -14.61 -0.26 -18.29
N SER A 64 -13.37 -0.30 -18.76
CA SER A 64 -13.06 -0.42 -20.20
C SER A 64 -13.42 -1.80 -20.77
N ILE A 65 -13.37 -2.85 -19.94
CA ILE A 65 -13.78 -4.21 -20.33
C ILE A 65 -15.31 -4.31 -20.34
N ASP A 66 -16.00 -3.71 -19.36
CA ASP A 66 -17.47 -3.77 -19.23
C ASP A 66 -18.20 -2.94 -20.32
N LYS A 67 -17.52 -1.97 -20.92
CA LYS A 67 -18.06 -1.09 -21.96
C LYS A 67 -17.89 -1.63 -23.40
N ASN A 68 -17.20 -2.75 -23.58
CA ASN A 68 -17.04 -3.47 -24.85
C ASN A 68 -17.81 -4.79 -24.81
#